data_AF-A0A3D6E1J7-F1
#
_entry.id   AF-A0A3D6E1J7-F1
#
_cell.length_a   1.000
_cell.length_b   1.000
_cell.length_c   1.000
_cell.angle_alpha   90.00
_cell.angle_beta   90.00
_cell.angle_gamma   90.00
#
_symmetry.space_group_name_H-M   'P 1'
#
loop_
_entity.id
_entity.type
_entity.pdbx_description
1 polymer ?
#
loop_
_entity_poly.entity_id
_entity_poly.type
_entity_poly.pdbx_seq_one_letter_code
_entity_poly.pdbx_strand_id
1 'polypeptide(L)'
;MPLGSFKAGEALTVGVELELQLVNWTDFDLSASASDILHLLEGRPFPGEAKLEITESMIEIATDVHHHHEQLLGQLRSIRDALVVACDRLNVAVCGGGTHP
;
A
#
# COMPACT_ATOMS: atom_id res chain seq x y z
N MET A 1 -3.56 22.73 20.60
CA MET A 1 -4.39 21.69 21.26
C MET A 1 -3.46 20.73 21.98
N PRO A 2 -3.77 20.26 23.20
CA PRO A 2 -2.99 19.21 23.83
C PRO A 2 -3.11 17.90 23.04
N LEU A 3 -2.08 17.06 23.11
CA LEU A 3 -2.16 15.70 22.58
C LEU A 3 -3.25 14.92 23.32
N GLY A 4 -3.92 14.01 22.61
CA GLY A 4 -4.89 13.10 23.21
C GLY A 4 -4.23 12.12 24.18
N SER A 5 -5.04 11.48 25.04
CA SER A 5 -4.56 10.43 25.93
C SER A 5 -3.95 9.26 25.15
N PHE A 6 -2.86 8.71 25.67
CA PHE A 6 -2.24 7.52 25.10
C PHE A 6 -3.23 6.33 25.17
N LYS A 7 -3.52 5.72 24.02
CA LYS A 7 -4.45 4.59 23.94
C LYS A 7 -3.75 3.32 24.43
N ALA A 8 -4.41 2.54 25.28
CA ALA A 8 -3.93 1.22 25.67
C ALA A 8 -4.04 0.26 24.47
N GLY A 9 -2.95 -0.43 24.16
CA GLY A 9 -2.89 -1.48 23.14
C GLY A 9 -2.41 -2.80 23.75
N GLU A 10 -2.66 -3.90 23.05
CA GLU A 10 -2.09 -5.20 23.42
C GLU A 10 -0.58 -5.23 23.19
N ALA A 11 0.15 -5.92 24.05
CA ALA A 11 1.61 -5.95 23.99
C ALA A 11 2.12 -6.73 22.76
N LEU A 12 3.22 -6.25 22.18
CA LEU A 12 3.96 -6.92 21.08
C LEU A 12 3.17 -7.08 19.78
N THR A 13 2.21 -6.19 19.53
CA THR A 13 1.55 -6.11 18.22
C THR A 13 2.40 -5.34 17.21
N VAL A 14 2.17 -5.62 15.92
CA VAL A 14 2.87 -4.98 14.79
C VAL A 14 1.86 -4.64 13.69
N GLY A 15 1.96 -3.42 13.16
CA GLY A 15 1.40 -3.02 11.87
C GLY A 15 2.52 -2.57 10.95
N VAL A 16 2.32 -2.70 9.64
CA VAL A 16 3.30 -2.31 8.61
C VAL A 16 2.64 -1.34 7.65
N GLU A 17 3.34 -0.26 7.37
CA GLU A 17 3.05 0.68 6.29
C GLU A 17 4.18 0.60 5.24
N LEU A 18 3.82 0.56 3.96
CA LEU A 18 4.78 0.61 2.85
C LEU A 18 4.33 1.66 1.83
N GLU A 19 5.23 2.59 1.53
CA GLU A 19 5.11 3.48 0.37
C GLU A 19 5.70 2.77 -0.85
N LEU A 20 4.86 2.56 -1.87
CA LEU A 20 5.21 1.85 -3.08
C LEU A 20 5.16 2.81 -4.27
N GLN A 21 6.17 2.72 -5.14
CA GLN A 21 6.25 3.52 -6.35
C GLN A 21 5.46 2.85 -7.48
N LEU A 22 4.79 3.68 -8.27
CA LEU A 22 4.13 3.29 -9.50
C LEU A 22 4.98 3.73 -10.68
N VAL A 23 5.32 2.79 -11.56
CA VAL A 23 6.12 3.06 -12.75
C VAL A 23 5.42 2.56 -14.00
N ASN A 24 5.66 3.21 -15.13
CA ASN A 24 5.08 2.79 -16.40
C ASN A 24 5.96 1.73 -17.09
N TRP A 25 5.39 0.87 -17.93
CA TRP A 25 6.16 -0.19 -18.62
C TRP A 25 6.99 0.29 -19.82
N THR A 26 6.84 1.56 -20.25
CA THR A 26 7.51 2.06 -21.45
C THR A 26 8.98 2.38 -21.18
N ASP A 27 9.24 3.10 -20.10
CA ASP A 27 10.59 3.55 -19.71
C ASP A 27 10.90 3.32 -18.23
N PHE A 28 9.97 2.73 -17.47
CA PHE A 28 10.07 2.53 -16.02
C PHE A 28 10.15 3.82 -15.21
N ASP A 29 9.75 4.97 -15.78
CA ASP A 29 9.63 6.22 -15.02
C ASP A 29 8.33 6.26 -14.19
N LEU A 30 8.34 7.11 -13.16
CA LEU A 30 7.22 7.31 -12.24
C LEU A 30 5.94 7.67 -13.01
N SER A 31 4.85 7.00 -12.64
CA SER A 31 3.56 7.12 -13.30
C SER A 31 2.54 7.76 -12.35
N ALA A 32 1.91 8.85 -12.78
CA ALA A 32 0.85 9.54 -12.03
C ALA A 32 -0.49 8.77 -12.11
N SER A 33 -0.53 7.54 -11.59
CA SER A 33 -1.68 6.63 -11.72
C SER A 33 -2.28 6.21 -10.38
N ALA A 34 -1.81 6.74 -9.25
CA ALA A 34 -2.25 6.28 -7.93
C ALA A 34 -3.76 6.43 -7.71
N SER A 35 -4.36 7.56 -8.09
CA SER A 35 -5.81 7.79 -7.97
C SER A 35 -6.64 6.78 -8.77
N ASP A 36 -6.21 6.46 -10.00
CA ASP A 36 -6.92 5.49 -10.85
C ASP A 36 -6.79 4.06 -10.28
N ILE A 37 -5.62 3.70 -9.76
CA ILE A 37 -5.41 2.41 -9.09
C ILE A 37 -6.28 2.31 -7.83
N LEU A 38 -6.31 3.34 -6.98
CA LEU A 38 -7.15 3.36 -5.78
C LEU A 38 -8.63 3.19 -6.14
N HIS A 39 -9.11 3.88 -7.17
CA HIS A 39 -10.47 3.70 -7.67
C HIS A 39 -10.76 2.26 -8.12
N LEU A 40 -9.79 1.58 -8.75
CA LEU A 40 -9.92 0.17 -9.10
C LEU A 40 -9.96 -0.76 -7.88
N LEU A 41 -9.27 -0.42 -6.79
CA LEU A 41 -9.27 -1.19 -5.55
C LEU A 41 -10.58 -1.05 -4.77
N GLU A 42 -11.20 0.13 -4.76
CA GLU A 42 -12.51 0.37 -4.12
C GLU A 42 -13.62 -0.55 -4.63
N GLY A 43 -13.53 -1.00 -5.89
CA GLY A 43 -14.50 -1.89 -6.50
C GLY A 43 -14.46 -3.35 -6.00
N ARG A 44 -13.54 -3.70 -5.07
CA ARG A 44 -13.33 -5.07 -4.58
C ARG A 44 -12.97 -5.08 -3.09
N PRO A 45 -13.17 -6.21 -2.38
CA PRO A 45 -12.60 -6.38 -1.05
C PRO A 45 -11.08 -6.24 -1.11
N PHE A 46 -10.53 -5.29 -0.35
CA PHE A 46 -9.10 -5.08 -0.20
C PHE A 46 -8.67 -5.44 1.23
N PRO A 47 -7.65 -6.28 1.41
CA PRO A 47 -7.17 -6.63 2.75
C PRO A 47 -6.32 -5.49 3.32
N GLY A 48 -6.71 -4.87 4.43
CA GLY A 48 -6.01 -3.71 5.00
C GLY A 48 -6.43 -2.40 4.35
N GLU A 49 -5.52 -1.44 4.26
CA GLU A 49 -5.78 -0.12 3.69
C GLU A 49 -4.81 0.19 2.55
N ALA A 50 -5.31 0.87 1.52
CA ALA A 50 -4.49 1.51 0.49
C ALA A 50 -4.96 2.95 0.36
N LYS A 51 -4.01 3.88 0.37
CA LYS A 51 -4.31 5.31 0.28
C LYS A 51 -3.31 6.00 -0.63
N LEU A 52 -3.70 7.20 -1.05
CA LEU A 52 -2.83 8.07 -1.83
C LEU A 52 -1.72 8.57 -0.92
N GLU A 53 -0.48 8.49 -1.39
CA GLU A 53 0.65 9.17 -0.74
C GLU A 53 0.65 10.66 -1.13
N ILE A 54 1.57 11.49 -0.64
CA ILE A 54 1.62 12.92 -1.02
C ILE A 54 1.71 13.13 -2.55
N THR A 55 2.29 12.17 -3.28
CA THR A 55 2.46 12.23 -4.74
C THR A 55 1.54 11.27 -5.49
N GLU A 56 1.14 11.62 -6.71
CA GLU A 56 0.31 10.76 -7.56
C GLU A 56 1.03 9.53 -8.14
N SER A 57 2.34 9.41 -7.91
CA SER A 57 3.16 8.27 -8.34
C SER A 57 3.46 7.26 -7.25
N MET A 58 2.86 7.41 -6.08
CA MET A 58 3.06 6.50 -4.97
C MET A 58 1.73 6.13 -4.33
N ILE A 59 1.66 4.91 -3.83
CA ILE A 59 0.56 4.42 -3.01
C ILE A 59 1.15 3.96 -1.68
N GLU A 60 0.53 4.38 -0.59
CA GLU A 60 0.80 3.79 0.71
C GLU A 60 -0.18 2.63 0.93
N ILE A 61 0.34 1.49 1.41
CA ILE A 61 -0.48 0.41 1.95
C ILE A 61 -0.21 0.25 3.44
N ALA A 62 -1.24 -0.09 4.19
CA ALA A 62 -1.16 -0.39 5.61
C ALA A 62 -1.82 -1.74 5.92
N THR A 63 -1.19 -2.52 6.79
CA THR A 63 -1.78 -3.74 7.33
C THR A 63 -2.67 -3.44 8.52
N ASP A 64 -3.49 -4.40 8.90
CA ASP A 64 -4.10 -4.39 10.22
C ASP A 64 -3.04 -4.58 11.33
N VAL A 65 -3.47 -4.49 12.58
CA VAL A 65 -2.64 -4.83 13.74
C VAL A 65 -2.56 -6.35 13.86
N HIS A 66 -1.34 -6.90 13.83
CA HIS A 66 -1.07 -8.34 13.96
C HIS A 66 -0.32 -8.69 15.24
N HIS A 67 -0.51 -9.93 15.70
CA HIS A 67 0.25 -10.52 16.81
C HIS A 67 1.38 -11.46 16.35
N HIS A 68 1.29 -11.95 15.11
CA HIS A 68 2.19 -12.96 14.59
C HIS A 68 2.65 -12.62 13.17
N HIS A 69 3.95 -12.83 12.92
CA HIS A 69 4.58 -12.61 11.62
C HIS A 69 3.88 -13.36 10.47
N GLU A 70 3.41 -14.59 10.69
CA GLU A 70 2.78 -15.39 9.64
C GLU A 70 1.48 -14.74 9.11
N GLN A 71 0.65 -14.22 10.01
CA GLN A 71 -0.60 -13.53 9.65
C GLN A 71 -0.30 -12.21 8.93
N LEU A 72 0.67 -11.44 9.44
CA LEU A 72 1.14 -10.21 8.82
C LEU A 72 1.65 -10.44 7.39
N LEU A 73 2.52 -11.44 7.20
CA LEU A 73 3.05 -11.81 5.89
C LEU A 73 1.94 -12.28 4.93
N GLY A 74 0.95 -13.02 5.45
CA GLY A 74 -0.22 -13.42 4.69
C GLY A 74 -1.02 -12.22 4.17
N GLN A 75 -1.25 -11.21 5.02
CA GLN A 75 -1.94 -9.99 4.60
C GLN A 75 -1.12 -9.21 3.57
N LEU A 76 0.18 -9.00 3.80
CA LEU A 76 1.05 -8.28 2.86
C LEU A 76 1.09 -8.93 1.47
N ARG A 77 1.12 -10.26 1.39
CA ARG A 77 1.02 -10.98 0.10
C ARG A 77 -0.33 -10.78 -0.57
N SER A 78 -1.41 -10.80 0.20
CA SER A 78 -2.76 -10.58 -0.32
C SER A 78 -2.94 -9.14 -0.85
N ILE A 79 -2.38 -8.15 -0.14
CA ILE A 79 -2.31 -6.75 -0.59
C ILE A 79 -1.56 -6.66 -1.92
N ARG A 80 -0.34 -7.22 -1.98
CA ARG A 80 0.49 -7.23 -3.19
C ARG A 80 -0.26 -7.81 -4.37
N ASP A 81 -0.91 -8.96 -4.20
CA ASP A 81 -1.61 -9.63 -5.29
C ASP A 81 -2.79 -8.79 -5.81
N ALA A 82 -3.53 -8.13 -4.91
CA ALA A 82 -4.59 -7.20 -5.29
C ALA A 82 -4.05 -5.97 -6.05
N LEU A 83 -2.94 -5.38 -5.57
CA LEU A 83 -2.28 -4.26 -6.22
C LEU A 83 -1.79 -4.60 -7.62
N VAL A 84 -1.10 -5.73 -7.79
CA VAL A 84 -0.59 -6.18 -9.09
C VAL A 84 -1.74 -6.34 -10.08
N VAL A 85 -2.83 -6.99 -9.67
CA VAL A 85 -4.03 -7.15 -10.52
C VAL A 85 -4.65 -5.81 -10.92
N ALA A 86 -4.66 -4.81 -10.03
CA ALA A 86 -5.14 -3.47 -10.37
C ALA A 86 -4.20 -2.74 -11.33
N CYS A 87 -2.88 -2.79 -11.08
CA CYS A 87 -1.84 -2.16 -11.90
C CYS A 87 -1.79 -2.73 -13.33
N ASP A 88 -1.94 -4.04 -13.47
CA ASP A 88 -1.99 -4.72 -14.77
C ASP A 88 -3.10 -4.18 -15.68
N ARG A 89 -4.23 -3.72 -15.11
CA ARG A 89 -5.35 -3.16 -15.90
C ARG A 89 -5.02 -1.82 -16.53
N LEU A 90 -4.08 -1.08 -15.97
CA LEU A 90 -3.69 0.26 -16.42
C LEU A 90 -2.30 0.29 -17.09
N ASN A 91 -1.69 -0.88 -17.30
CA ASN A 91 -0.32 -0.97 -17.82
C ASN A 91 0.70 -0.18 -16.97
N VAL A 92 0.55 -0.31 -15.65
CA VAL A 92 1.45 0.23 -14.63
C VAL A 92 2.07 -0.94 -13.88
N ALA A 93 3.28 -0.77 -13.36
CA ALA A 93 3.92 -1.69 -12.44
C ALA A 93 4.04 -1.05 -11.05
N VAL A 94 4.06 -1.89 -10.02
CA VAL A 94 4.33 -1.47 -8.65
C VAL A 94 5.73 -1.96 -8.24
N CYS A 95 6.52 -1.09 -7.62
CA CYS A 95 7.83 -1.43 -7.09
C CYS A 95 8.09 -0.80 -5.73
N GLY A 96 9.03 -1.37 -4.99
CA GLY A 96 9.57 -0.76 -3.78
C GLY A 96 10.85 0.02 -4.08
N GLY A 97 11.37 0.73 -3.08
CA GLY A 97 12.62 1.49 -3.17
C GLY A 97 12.48 2.83 -2.46
N GLY A 98 13.52 3.25 -1.75
CA GLY A 98 13.48 4.52 -1.01
C GLY A 98 13.48 5.76 -1.90
N THR A 99 13.95 5.62 -3.15
CA THR A 99 13.99 6.67 -4.17
C THR A 99 13.86 6.04 -5.55
N HIS A 100 13.30 6.77 -6.51
CA HIS A 100 13.41 6.42 -7.93
C HIS A 100 14.82 6.79 -8.44
N PRO A 101 15.49 5.94 -9.24
CA PRO A 101 16.81 6.23 -9.81
C PRO A 101 16.81 7.34 -10.86
#